data_AF-A0A957CYT1-F1
#
_entry.id   AF-A0A957CYT1-F1
#
_cell.length_a   1.000
_cell.length_b   1.000
_cell.length_c   1.000
_cell.angle_alpha   90.00
_cell.angle_beta   90.00
_cell.angle_gamma   90.00
#
_symmetry.space_group_name_H-M   'P 1'
#
loop_
_entity.id
_entity.type
_entity.pdbx_description
1 polymer ?
#
loop_
_entity_poly.entity_id
_entity_poly.type
_entity_poly.pdbx_seq_one_letter_code
_entity_poly.pdbx_strand_id
1 'polypeptide(L)'
;MFDITQLPPEQQLDFWLGDWDVSWGDNQHGTNRVVRILNGRVIQENFSGSPTIDFWGMSLSVYSSKLGQWQQTWADSEGSYWHFLGGVEGNQMILTTNDIVEGQPIMLRMVFYNIEQNELDW
;
A
#
# COMPACT_ATOMS: atom_id res chain seq x y z
N MET A 1 -0.69 -21.98 -2.18
CA MET A 1 -1.24 -20.73 -1.62
C MET A 1 -0.08 -19.97 -1.03
N PHE A 2 0.14 -18.72 -1.45
CA PHE A 2 1.17 -17.87 -0.87
C PHE A 2 0.73 -17.50 0.55
N ASP A 3 1.57 -17.78 1.54
CA ASP A 3 1.28 -17.51 2.96
C ASP A 3 2.23 -16.42 3.46
N ILE A 4 1.70 -15.20 3.57
CA ILE A 4 2.48 -14.02 3.95
C ILE A 4 2.92 -14.08 5.42
N THR A 5 2.26 -14.91 6.25
CA THR A 5 2.58 -15.04 7.68
C THR A 5 3.92 -15.71 7.93
N GLN A 6 4.42 -16.49 6.96
CA GLN A 6 5.68 -17.23 7.06
C GLN A 6 6.90 -16.41 6.62
N LEU A 7 6.69 -15.22 6.05
CA LEU A 7 7.78 -14.34 5.62
C LEU A 7 8.38 -13.59 6.81
N PRO A 8 9.69 -13.26 6.76
CA PRO A 8 10.28 -12.27 7.66
C PRO A 8 9.43 -10.99 7.67
N PRO A 9 9.20 -10.34 8.83
CA PRO A 9 8.29 -9.20 8.91
C PRO A 9 8.59 -8.08 7.90
N GLU A 10 9.87 -7.79 7.67
CA GLU A 10 10.32 -6.80 6.70
C GLU A 10 10.13 -7.20 5.23
N GLN A 11 9.79 -8.46 4.94
CA GLN A 11 9.49 -9.00 3.61
C GLN A 11 8.00 -9.25 3.39
N GLN A 12 7.16 -9.05 4.42
CA GLN A 12 5.72 -9.35 4.33
C GLN A 12 4.96 -8.50 3.31
N LEU A 13 5.52 -7.37 2.87
CA LEU A 13 4.96 -6.51 1.82
C LEU A 13 5.58 -6.78 0.43
N ASP A 14 6.45 -7.78 0.28
CA ASP A 14 7.14 -8.06 -1.00
C ASP A 14 6.22 -8.60 -2.09
N PHE A 15 5.04 -9.11 -1.75
CA PHE A 15 4.03 -9.52 -2.72
C PHE A 15 3.58 -8.37 -3.63
N TRP A 16 3.76 -7.13 -3.16
CA TRP A 16 3.31 -5.93 -3.87
C TRP A 16 4.37 -5.40 -4.84
N LEU A 17 5.60 -5.91 -4.81
CA LEU A 17 6.66 -5.48 -5.70
C LEU A 17 6.36 -5.87 -7.15
N GLY A 18 6.45 -4.91 -8.06
CA GLY A 18 6.17 -5.14 -9.47
C GLY A 18 5.70 -3.89 -10.20
N ASP A 19 5.40 -4.10 -11.48
CA ASP A 19 4.65 -3.16 -12.30
C ASP A 19 3.24 -3.75 -12.47
N TRP A 20 2.21 -2.98 -12.15
CA TRP A 20 0.82 -3.42 -12.07
C TRP A 20 -0.07 -2.59 -12.99
N ASP A 21 -0.96 -3.26 -13.70
CA ASP A 21 -2.18 -2.65 -14.23
C ASP A 21 -3.25 -2.73 -13.13
N VAL A 22 -3.76 -1.58 -12.70
CA VAL A 22 -4.71 -1.49 -11.58
C VAL A 22 -6.07 -1.10 -12.10
N SER A 23 -7.12 -1.73 -11.57
CA SER A 23 -8.51 -1.43 -11.91
C SER A 23 -9.35 -1.23 -10.66
N TRP A 24 -10.27 -0.26 -10.67
CA TRP A 24 -11.20 -0.01 -9.58
C TRP A 24 -12.56 0.47 -10.10
N GLY A 25 -13.63 0.19 -9.36
CA GLY A 25 -15.00 0.40 -9.85
C GLY A 25 -15.25 -0.30 -11.18
N ASP A 26 -16.24 0.17 -11.94
CA ASP A 26 -16.67 -0.54 -13.15
C ASP A 26 -15.75 -0.33 -14.36
N ASN A 27 -15.08 0.82 -14.47
CA ASN A 27 -14.34 1.22 -15.69
C ASN A 27 -13.04 2.00 -15.43
N GLN A 28 -12.61 2.14 -14.18
CA GLN A 28 -11.42 2.94 -13.89
C GLN A 28 -10.18 2.05 -13.86
N HIS A 29 -9.11 2.52 -14.49
CA HIS A 29 -7.85 1.82 -14.56
C HIS A 29 -6.66 2.80 -14.55
N GLY A 30 -5.50 2.28 -14.18
CA GLY A 30 -4.25 3.01 -14.12
C GLY A 30 -3.07 2.05 -14.02
N THR A 31 -1.92 2.58 -13.62
CA THR A 31 -0.71 1.78 -13.42
C THR A 31 -0.11 2.05 -12.05
N ASN A 32 0.52 1.03 -11.46
CA ASN A 32 1.27 1.17 -10.23
C ASN A 32 2.64 0.52 -10.33
N ARG A 33 3.71 1.24 -9.97
CA ARG A 33 5.08 0.72 -9.95
C ARG A 33 5.62 0.71 -8.53
N VAL A 34 5.95 -0.48 -8.04
CA VAL A 34 6.35 -0.70 -6.65
C VAL A 34 7.73 -1.35 -6.60
N VAL A 35 8.69 -0.66 -5.99
CA VAL A 35 10.10 -1.07 -5.99
C VAL A 35 10.74 -0.97 -4.60
N ARG A 36 11.74 -1.82 -4.35
CA ARG A 36 12.65 -1.68 -3.21
C ARG A 36 13.69 -0.59 -3.50
N ILE A 37 13.89 0.32 -2.56
CA ILE A 37 14.93 1.36 -2.57
C ILE A 37 15.73 1.33 -1.25
N LEU A 38 16.76 2.18 -1.15
CA LEU A 38 17.52 2.41 0.09
C LEU A 38 18.03 1.11 0.73
N ASN A 39 18.82 0.34 -0.02
CA ASN A 39 19.38 -0.96 0.38
C ASN A 39 18.30 -2.03 0.69
N GLY A 40 17.17 -1.96 -0.01
CA GLY A 40 16.09 -2.93 0.14
C GLY A 40 15.27 -2.76 1.43
N ARG A 41 15.39 -1.63 2.13
CA ARG A 41 14.68 -1.42 3.40
C ARG A 41 13.38 -0.62 3.26
N VAL A 42 13.21 0.07 2.14
CA VAL A 42 12.05 0.91 1.87
C VAL A 42 11.41 0.44 0.58
N ILE A 43 10.09 0.32 0.59
CA ILE A 43 9.29 0.10 -0.60
C ILE A 43 8.76 1.45 -1.06
N GLN A 44 8.94 1.78 -2.33
CA GLN A 44 8.39 2.97 -2.95
C GLN A 44 7.36 2.55 -3.99
N GLU A 45 6.17 3.12 -3.87
CA GLU A 45 5.07 3.02 -4.83
C GLU A 45 5.02 4.29 -5.68
N ASN A 46 4.73 4.18 -6.98
CA ASN A 46 4.30 5.30 -7.81
C ASN A 46 3.02 4.90 -8.56
N PHE A 47 1.91 5.51 -8.18
CA PHE A 47 0.59 5.31 -8.77
C PHE A 47 0.31 6.37 -9.84
N SER A 48 -0.28 5.95 -10.95
CA SER A 48 -0.87 6.84 -11.95
C SER A 48 -2.28 6.35 -12.29
N GLY A 49 -3.27 7.22 -12.12
CA GLY A 49 -4.65 6.94 -12.53
C GLY A 49 -4.90 7.20 -14.02
N SER A 50 -3.87 7.56 -14.79
CA SER A 50 -3.97 7.80 -16.23
C SER A 50 -4.22 6.48 -16.99
N PRO A 51 -5.02 6.48 -18.07
CA PRO A 51 -5.71 7.62 -18.68
C PRO A 51 -7.08 7.94 -18.07
N THR A 52 -7.54 7.17 -17.09
CA THR A 52 -8.91 7.31 -16.56
C THR A 52 -9.10 8.62 -15.80
N ILE A 53 -8.16 8.97 -14.93
CA ILE A 53 -8.20 10.17 -14.10
C ILE A 53 -6.86 10.89 -14.10
N ASP A 54 -6.89 12.20 -13.94
CA ASP A 54 -5.71 13.06 -13.83
C ASP A 54 -5.19 13.08 -12.39
N PHE A 55 -4.71 11.93 -11.92
CA PHE A 55 -4.32 11.71 -10.53
C PHE A 55 -3.04 10.88 -10.45
N TRP A 56 -2.14 11.28 -9.55
CA TRP A 56 -0.90 10.57 -9.26
C TRP A 56 -0.66 10.53 -7.76
N GLY A 57 -0.06 9.44 -7.31
CA GLY A 57 0.33 9.29 -5.93
C GLY A 57 1.64 8.55 -5.79
N MET A 58 2.23 8.66 -4.61
CA MET A 58 3.42 7.92 -4.23
C MET A 58 3.28 7.53 -2.77
N SER A 59 3.78 6.34 -2.44
CA SER A 59 3.99 5.96 -1.06
C SER A 59 5.39 5.49 -0.77
N LEU A 60 5.78 5.62 0.50
CA LEU A 60 6.97 5.00 1.07
C LEU A 60 6.55 4.10 2.23
N SER A 61 6.91 2.83 2.16
CA SER A 61 6.57 1.83 3.16
C SER A 61 7.83 1.23 3.78
N VAL A 62 7.88 1.21 5.11
CA VAL A 62 9.04 0.75 5.89
C VAL A 62 8.57 -0.11 7.04
N TYR A 63 9.17 -1.29 7.19
CA TYR A 63 8.98 -2.08 8.40
C TYR A 63 9.78 -1.50 9.57
N SER A 64 9.09 -1.11 10.64
CA SER A 64 9.71 -0.58 11.85
C SER A 64 9.91 -1.69 12.86
N SER A 65 11.13 -2.22 12.96
CA SER A 65 11.47 -3.23 13.97
C SER A 65 11.28 -2.75 15.41
N LYS A 66 11.35 -1.43 15.64
CA LYS A 66 11.07 -0.81 16.94
C LYS A 66 9.59 -0.90 17.32
N LEU A 67 8.68 -0.73 16.36
CA LEU A 67 7.23 -0.80 16.60
C LEU A 67 6.65 -2.20 16.35
N GLY A 68 7.38 -3.07 15.64
CA GLY A 68 6.88 -4.39 15.25
C GLY A 68 5.81 -4.33 14.15
N GLN A 69 5.80 -3.28 13.33
CA GLN A 69 4.75 -3.04 12.33
C GLN A 69 5.28 -2.23 11.15
N TRP A 70 4.56 -2.29 10.03
CA TRP A 70 4.76 -1.45 8.85
C TRP A 70 4.27 -0.03 9.10
N GLN A 71 5.01 0.91 8.54
CA GLN A 71 4.64 2.32 8.43
C GLN A 71 4.61 2.67 6.95
N GLN A 72 3.55 3.31 6.50
CA GLN A 72 3.42 3.76 5.12
C GLN A 72 2.98 5.21 5.10
N THR A 73 3.68 6.03 4.33
CA THR A 73 3.27 7.40 4.05
C THR A 73 2.83 7.50 2.61
N TRP A 74 1.64 8.05 2.36
CA TRP A 74 1.11 8.36 1.03
C TRP A 74 1.05 9.87 0.83
N ALA A 75 1.33 10.32 -0.39
CA ALA A 75 1.06 11.67 -0.86
C ALA A 75 0.58 11.65 -2.32
N ASP A 76 -0.27 12.60 -2.70
CA ASP A 76 -0.84 12.65 -4.05
C ASP A 76 -0.89 14.06 -4.67
N SER A 77 -1.25 14.09 -5.96
CA SER A 77 -1.37 15.30 -6.77
C SER A 77 -2.49 16.24 -6.34
N GLU A 78 -3.41 15.80 -5.48
CA GLU A 78 -4.44 16.65 -4.87
C GLU A 78 -3.97 17.30 -3.57
N GLY A 79 -2.75 16.97 -3.11
CA GLY A 79 -2.14 17.51 -1.91
C GLY A 79 -2.53 16.77 -0.63
N SER A 80 -3.11 15.58 -0.73
CA SER A 80 -3.38 14.75 0.44
C SER A 80 -2.09 14.16 0.98
N TYR A 81 -2.07 13.90 2.28
CA TYR A 81 -0.99 13.23 2.97
C TYR A 81 -1.57 12.30 4.02
N TRP A 82 -1.21 11.02 3.97
CA TRP A 82 -1.69 10.02 4.91
C TRP A 82 -0.54 9.22 5.50
N HIS A 83 -0.62 8.92 6.79
CA HIS A 83 0.34 8.07 7.48
C HIS A 83 -0.37 6.84 8.05
N PHE A 84 -0.15 5.70 7.42
CA PHE A 84 -0.72 4.42 7.80
C PHE A 84 0.24 3.59 8.63
N LEU A 85 -0.35 2.80 9.52
CA LEU A 85 0.29 1.86 10.41
C LEU A 85 -0.41 0.52 10.32
N GLY A 86 0.33 -0.59 10.33
CA GLY A 86 -0.28 -1.91 10.40
C GLY A 86 0.65 -3.04 10.03
N GLY A 87 0.11 -4.16 9.59
CA GLY A 87 0.88 -5.37 9.35
C GLY A 87 0.01 -6.54 8.92
N VAL A 88 0.59 -7.73 9.00
CA VAL A 88 -0.09 -8.97 8.64
C VAL A 88 -1.07 -9.39 9.75
N GLU A 89 -2.33 -9.61 9.36
CA GLU A 89 -3.36 -10.23 10.20
C GLU A 89 -4.00 -11.39 9.43
N GLY A 90 -3.76 -12.63 9.88
CA GLY A 90 -4.08 -13.80 9.05
C GLY A 90 -3.27 -13.77 7.75
N ASN A 91 -3.87 -14.12 6.61
CA ASN A 91 -3.20 -14.03 5.30
C ASN A 91 -3.49 -12.70 4.57
N GLN A 92 -3.70 -11.62 5.32
CA GLN A 92 -3.98 -10.28 4.79
C GLN A 92 -2.96 -9.28 5.32
N MET A 93 -2.63 -8.28 4.51
CA MET A 93 -1.91 -7.09 4.97
C MET A 93 -2.91 -5.98 5.21
N ILE A 94 -2.97 -5.45 6.43
CA ILE A 94 -3.89 -4.38 6.81
C ILE A 94 -3.08 -3.17 7.27
N LEU A 95 -3.32 -2.01 6.64
CA LEU A 95 -2.74 -0.73 7.02
C LEU A 95 -3.88 0.26 7.35
N THR A 96 -3.77 0.97 8.48
CA THR A 96 -4.82 1.88 8.95
C THR A 96 -4.27 3.25 9.33
N THR A 97 -5.08 4.28 9.18
CA THR A 97 -4.84 5.60 9.76
C THR A 97 -6.09 6.13 10.42
N ASN A 98 -5.92 6.92 11.47
CA ASN A 98 -6.98 7.71 12.08
C ASN A 98 -6.60 9.18 11.93
N ASP A 99 -7.54 9.99 11.47
CA ASP A 99 -7.32 11.43 11.28
C ASP A 99 -8.59 12.22 11.59
N ILE A 100 -8.51 13.54 11.53
CA ILE A 100 -9.65 14.45 11.65
C ILE A 100 -9.72 15.29 10.38
N VAL A 101 -10.75 15.03 9.56
CA VAL A 101 -11.02 15.80 8.34
C VAL A 101 -12.27 16.64 8.58
N GLU A 102 -12.16 17.95 8.35
CA GLU A 102 -13.25 18.91 8.57
C GLU A 102 -13.87 18.83 9.99
N GLY A 103 -13.03 18.52 10.99
CA GLY A 103 -13.46 18.40 12.37
C GLY A 103 -14.18 17.09 12.71
N GLN A 104 -14.30 16.16 11.76
CA GLN A 104 -14.86 14.83 11.99
C GLN A 104 -13.75 13.77 12.03
N PRO A 105 -13.78 12.85 13.01
CA PRO A 105 -12.84 11.74 13.03
C PRO A 105 -13.12 10.81 11.86
N ILE A 106 -12.06 10.41 11.16
CA ILE A 106 -12.09 9.40 10.11
C ILE A 106 -11.14 8.26 10.46
N MET A 107 -11.47 7.07 9.98
CA MET A 107 -10.56 5.92 9.96
C MET A 107 -10.49 5.39 8.53
N LEU A 108 -9.30 5.40 7.96
CA LEU A 108 -9.04 4.81 6.65
C LEU A 108 -8.33 3.47 6.85
N ARG A 109 -8.68 2.50 6.00
CA ARG A 109 -8.16 1.14 6.06
C ARG A 109 -7.86 0.65 4.63
N MET A 110 -6.62 0.23 4.40
CA MET A 110 -6.13 -0.42 3.19
C MET A 110 -5.92 -1.91 3.51
N VAL A 111 -6.48 -2.80 2.71
CA VAL A 111 -6.48 -4.25 2.98
C VAL A 111 -6.05 -5.00 1.73
N PHE A 112 -4.86 -5.57 1.72
CA PHE A 112 -4.46 -6.48 0.65
C PHE A 112 -4.88 -7.91 0.99
N TYR A 113 -5.60 -8.55 0.07
CA TYR A 113 -6.09 -9.93 0.21
C TYR A 113 -6.12 -10.63 -1.15
N ASN A 114 -6.46 -11.92 -1.16
CA ASN A 114 -6.35 -12.77 -2.37
C ASN A 114 -4.96 -12.68 -3.03
N ILE A 115 -3.91 -12.64 -2.19
CA ILE A 115 -2.54 -12.43 -2.63
C ILE A 115 -2.02 -13.67 -3.35
N GLU A 116 -1.81 -13.54 -4.65
CA GLU A 116 -1.14 -14.51 -5.50
C GLU A 116 0.18 -13.94 -6.05
N GLN A 117 0.85 -14.70 -6.93
CA GLN A 117 2.13 -14.28 -7.47
C GLN A 117 2.02 -13.05 -8.39
N ASN A 118 0.90 -12.90 -9.11
CA ASN A 118 0.72 -11.86 -10.14
C ASN A 118 -0.65 -11.17 -10.05
N GLU A 119 -1.41 -11.40 -8.98
CA GLU A 119 -2.69 -10.75 -8.74
C GLU A 119 -2.93 -10.61 -7.23
N LEU A 120 -3.69 -9.58 -6.88
CA LEU A 120 -4.15 -9.31 -5.53
C LEU A 120 -5.38 -8.39 -5.60
N ASP A 121 -6.18 -8.40 -4.55
CA ASP A 121 -7.26 -7.44 -4.32
C ASP A 121 -6.86 -6.47 -3.20
N TRP A 122 -7.34 -5.22 -3.27
CA TRP A 122 -7.01 -4.17 -2.31
C TRP A 122 -8.16 -3.20 -2.00
#